data_AF-A0A9R0ZAU7-F1
#
_entry.id   AF-A0A9R0ZAU7-F1
#
_cell.length_a   1.000
_cell.length_b   1.000
_cell.length_c   1.000
_cell.angle_alpha   90.00
_cell.angle_beta   90.00
_cell.angle_gamma   90.00
#
_symmetry.space_group_name_H-M   'P 1'
#
loop_
_entity.id
_entity.type
_entity.pdbx_description
1 polymer ?
#
loop_
_entity_poly.entity_id
_entity_poly.type
_entity_poly.pdbx_seq_one_letter_code
_entity_poly.pdbx_strand_id
1 'polypeptide(L)'
;MCTFRFKMWWMTQRMGSSGRDIPAETQFLIVEAADGAGDEQSAVYTVFLPILEGSFRAVLQGNENNELEICLESGDPAVESFEGTHLVFVGAGSDPFEVITNAVKAVERHLQTFSHREKKKMPDMLNWFGWCTWDAFYTDVTAEGVKEGLRSFEKGGTAPKFVIIDDGWQSVSMDPAGSAFVSDNAANFANRLYDIKENHKFQKNGRKGHREEDPANGLAHIVSEIKGKHELKYVYVWHAITGYWGGVRPGADGMEHYQSKMQYPVPSPGVQKNEPCEAFNSIADNGLGLVDPDKAFSFYNELHSYLASAGVDGVKVDVQNILEALGGGHGGRVRLSRKYQQALEASIAWNFHDNGIICCMSHNTDNLYSSKRNAVVRASDDFWPRDPASHTIHIASVAYNTVFLGEFMQPDWDMFHSVHPMAEYHAAARAVGGCAIYVSDKPGNHDFDLLRKLVLPDGSILRAKLPGRPTGDCLFSDPARDGKSILKIWNLNAHSGVIGAFNCQGAGWCREGKKNVIHDVQPGTITGAVRGRDVSRLLEVAGDGWNGDVVVYSHVAGKASFNQNQRVVVILD
;
A
#
# COMPACT_ATOMS: atom_id res chain seq x y z
N MET A 1 -15.77 11.74 7.15
CA MET A 1 -15.11 10.56 6.56
C MET A 1 -13.84 10.29 7.34
N CYS A 2 -13.48 9.02 7.57
CA CYS A 2 -12.22 8.67 8.21
C CYS A 2 -11.57 7.47 7.53
N THR A 3 -10.26 7.32 7.71
CA THR A 3 -9.54 6.07 7.43
C THR A 3 -9.07 5.44 8.73
N PHE A 4 -9.36 4.16 8.90
CA PHE A 4 -9.09 3.40 10.12
C PHE A 4 -8.49 2.05 9.79
N ARG A 5 -7.74 1.47 10.72
CA ARG A 5 -7.21 0.12 10.56
C ARG A 5 -8.31 -0.92 10.78
N PHE A 6 -8.78 -1.52 9.69
CA PHE A 6 -9.79 -2.58 9.76
C PHE A 6 -9.21 -3.97 9.98
N LYS A 7 -7.88 -4.11 9.91
CA LYS A 7 -7.10 -5.30 10.31
C LYS A 7 -5.67 -4.88 10.67
N MET A 8 -4.81 -5.82 11.08
CA MET A 8 -3.40 -5.56 11.47
C MET A 8 -2.57 -4.82 10.40
N TRP A 9 -2.79 -5.08 9.12
CA TRP A 9 -1.92 -4.62 8.02
C TRP A 9 -2.47 -3.43 7.24
N TRP A 10 -3.80 -3.31 7.15
CA TRP A 10 -4.44 -2.38 6.22
C TRP A 10 -5.45 -1.41 6.85
N MET A 11 -5.64 -0.29 6.17
CA MET A 11 -6.70 0.69 6.43
C MET A 11 -7.81 0.59 5.39
N THR A 12 -8.98 1.08 5.74
CA THR A 12 -10.10 1.33 4.83
C THR A 12 -10.85 2.57 5.32
N GLN A 13 -11.87 2.98 4.59
CA GLN A 13 -12.68 4.17 4.85
C GLN A 13 -13.98 3.86 5.57
N ARG A 14 -14.45 4.84 6.35
CA ARG A 14 -15.81 4.88 6.89
C ARG A 14 -16.38 6.28 6.75
N MET A 15 -17.64 6.33 6.31
CA MET A 15 -18.46 7.53 6.25
C MET A 15 -19.50 7.44 7.38
N GLY A 16 -19.85 8.59 7.93
CA GLY A 16 -20.70 8.69 9.11
C GLY A 16 -21.02 10.15 9.39
N SER A 17 -22.07 10.35 10.18
CA SER A 17 -22.60 11.67 10.56
C SER A 17 -22.59 11.88 12.07
N SER A 18 -22.05 10.94 12.83
CA SER A 18 -22.02 10.95 14.28
C SER A 18 -20.67 10.44 14.81
N GLY A 19 -20.29 10.85 16.01
CA GLY A 19 -19.12 10.33 16.73
C GLY A 19 -19.17 8.80 16.86
N ARG A 20 -20.35 8.20 17.07
CA ARG A 20 -20.55 6.73 17.15
C ARG A 20 -20.09 5.97 15.89
N ASP A 21 -20.04 6.65 14.74
CA ASP A 21 -19.67 6.06 13.45
C ASP A 21 -18.16 5.91 13.29
N ILE A 22 -17.36 6.58 14.13
CA ILE A 22 -15.90 6.57 14.06
C ILE A 22 -15.38 5.23 14.60
N PRO A 23 -14.79 4.36 13.76
CA PRO A 23 -14.31 3.06 14.20
C PRO A 23 -13.10 3.16 15.15
N ALA A 24 -12.80 2.08 15.85
CA ALA A 24 -11.53 1.97 16.56
C ALA A 24 -10.34 1.97 15.60
N GLU A 25 -9.19 2.46 16.05
CA GLU A 25 -7.97 2.63 15.24
C GLU A 25 -8.15 3.59 14.05
N THR A 26 -8.96 4.64 14.20
CA THR A 26 -9.01 5.74 13.22
C THR A 26 -7.73 6.57 13.31
N GLN A 27 -7.00 6.67 12.20
CA GLN A 27 -5.72 7.39 12.12
C GLN A 27 -5.81 8.71 11.36
N PHE A 28 -6.91 8.94 10.66
CA PHE A 28 -7.20 10.16 9.92
C PHE A 28 -8.71 10.37 9.89
N LEU A 29 -9.16 11.56 10.25
CA LEU A 29 -10.55 11.97 10.24
C LEU A 29 -10.67 13.35 9.59
N ILE A 30 -11.63 13.49 8.68
CA ILE A 30 -12.06 14.77 8.14
C ILE A 30 -13.57 14.92 8.31
N VAL A 31 -13.97 16.09 8.78
CA VAL A 31 -15.36 16.47 9.04
C VAL A 31 -15.74 17.62 8.11
N GLU A 32 -16.90 17.51 7.48
CA GLU A 32 -17.53 18.60 6.75
C GLU A 32 -18.58 19.25 7.66
N ALA A 33 -18.46 20.55 7.88
CA ALA A 33 -19.44 21.36 8.61
C ALA A 33 -20.00 22.45 7.69
N ALA A 34 -21.31 22.69 7.75
CA ALA A 34 -21.92 23.83 7.07
C ALA A 34 -21.48 25.13 7.78
N ASP A 35 -20.99 26.11 7.03
CA ASP A 35 -20.75 27.44 7.59
C ASP A 35 -22.09 28.06 8.01
N GLY A 36 -22.18 28.48 9.27
CA GLY A 36 -23.42 28.94 9.91
C GLY A 36 -23.88 30.33 9.46
N ALA A 37 -23.27 30.91 8.44
CA ALA A 37 -23.60 32.22 7.87
C ALA A 37 -24.38 32.05 6.56
N GLY A 38 -25.57 32.65 6.50
CA GLY A 38 -26.57 32.42 5.46
C GLY A 38 -26.19 32.78 4.01
N ASP A 39 -26.99 32.21 3.12
CA ASP A 39 -27.24 32.46 1.69
C ASP A 39 -26.20 32.10 0.60
N GLU A 40 -25.00 31.62 0.92
CA GLU A 40 -24.23 30.73 0.02
C GLU A 40 -23.45 29.71 0.86
N GLN A 41 -23.85 28.43 0.81
CA GLN A 41 -23.28 27.32 1.60
C GLN A 41 -21.80 27.08 1.26
N SER A 42 -20.88 27.77 1.93
CA SER A 42 -19.47 27.35 1.96
C SER A 42 -19.30 26.32 3.08
N ALA A 43 -18.72 25.16 2.76
CA ALA A 43 -18.43 24.15 3.77
C ALA A 43 -17.07 24.42 4.40
N VAL A 44 -16.95 24.20 5.71
CA VAL A 44 -15.66 24.19 6.42
C VAL A 44 -15.26 22.75 6.66
N TYR A 45 -14.08 22.39 6.16
CA TYR A 45 -13.48 21.07 6.34
C TYR A 45 -12.49 21.11 7.49
N THR A 46 -12.67 20.23 8.48
CA THR A 46 -11.80 20.11 9.65
C THR A 46 -11.13 18.74 9.66
N VAL A 47 -9.80 18.73 9.63
CA VAL A 47 -8.95 17.53 9.68
C VAL A 47 -8.46 17.31 11.11
N PHE A 48 -8.55 16.07 11.58
CA PHE A 48 -7.99 15.59 12.83
C PHE A 48 -6.92 14.54 12.52
N LEU A 49 -5.68 14.84 12.92
CA LEU A 49 -4.54 13.93 12.80
C LEU A 49 -4.05 13.54 14.20
N PRO A 50 -4.37 12.34 14.68
CA PRO A 50 -3.64 11.76 15.80
C PRO A 50 -2.14 11.67 15.46
N ILE A 51 -1.30 12.04 16.43
CA ILE A 51 0.15 12.09 16.25
C ILE A 51 0.88 11.22 17.28
N LEU A 52 2.21 11.17 17.15
CA LEU A 52 3.08 10.46 18.09
C LEU A 52 3.64 11.46 19.10
N GLU A 53 3.68 11.08 20.37
CA GLU A 53 4.34 11.86 21.42
C GLU A 53 5.16 10.91 22.31
N GLY A 54 6.49 11.11 22.34
CA GLY A 54 7.41 10.19 23.00
C GLY A 54 7.32 8.77 22.44
N SER A 55 6.98 7.82 23.32
CA SER A 55 6.80 6.40 22.99
C SER A 55 5.37 6.02 22.59
N PHE A 56 4.45 6.99 22.60
CA PHE A 56 3.02 6.74 22.46
C PHE A 56 2.49 7.11 21.09
N ARG A 57 1.53 6.31 20.61
CA ARG A 57 0.71 6.59 19.44
C ARG A 57 -0.69 6.94 19.88
N ALA A 58 -1.21 8.07 19.38
CA ALA A 58 -2.63 8.38 19.47
C ALA A 58 -3.39 7.81 18.27
N VAL A 59 -4.64 7.39 18.50
CA VAL A 59 -5.66 7.10 17.49
C VAL A 59 -7.00 7.66 17.96
N LEU A 60 -7.96 7.81 17.05
CA LEU A 60 -9.33 8.20 17.38
C LEU A 60 -10.25 6.98 17.41
N GLN A 61 -11.33 7.09 18.17
CA GLN A 61 -12.49 6.22 18.07
C GLN A 61 -13.75 6.97 18.53
N GLY A 62 -14.91 6.44 18.16
CA GLY A 62 -16.20 6.84 18.69
C GLY A 62 -16.66 5.98 19.85
N ASN A 63 -17.55 6.50 20.70
CA ASN A 63 -18.20 5.74 21.75
C ASN A 63 -19.73 5.78 21.66
N GLU A 64 -20.41 5.00 22.50
CA GLU A 64 -21.88 4.96 22.56
C GLU A 64 -22.49 6.29 23.01
N ASN A 65 -21.77 7.25 23.57
CA ASN A 65 -22.33 8.55 23.92
C ASN A 65 -22.24 9.59 22.80
N ASN A 66 -21.84 9.16 21.59
CA ASN A 66 -21.60 10.05 20.45
C ASN A 66 -20.43 11.02 20.68
N GLU A 67 -19.47 10.62 21.51
CA GLU A 67 -18.27 11.39 21.80
C GLU A 67 -17.09 10.87 20.97
N LEU A 68 -16.15 11.78 20.68
CA LEU A 68 -14.85 11.46 20.09
C LEU A 68 -13.87 11.16 21.21
N GLU A 69 -13.27 9.98 21.18
CA GLU A 69 -12.25 9.55 22.13
C GLU A 69 -10.87 9.54 21.47
N ILE A 70 -9.87 9.93 22.26
CA ILE A 70 -8.46 9.77 21.91
C ILE A 70 -7.94 8.56 22.68
N CYS A 71 -7.49 7.54 21.97
CA CYS A 71 -6.84 6.38 22.57
C CYS A 71 -5.34 6.49 22.39
N LEU A 72 -4.59 6.25 23.48
CA LEU A 72 -3.16 6.40 23.51
C LEU A 72 -2.50 5.11 23.98
N GLU A 73 -1.48 4.65 23.26
CA GLU A 73 -0.80 3.40 23.59
C GLU A 73 0.72 3.46 23.35
N SER A 74 1.50 2.95 24.30
CA SER A 74 2.96 2.81 24.18
C SER A 74 3.37 1.54 23.44
N GLY A 75 2.53 0.49 23.48
CA GLY A 75 2.91 -0.85 23.02
C GLY A 75 4.01 -1.53 23.87
N ASP A 76 4.26 -1.05 25.08
CA ASP A 76 5.19 -1.65 26.03
C ASP A 76 4.51 -1.73 27.42
N PRO A 77 4.23 -2.94 27.94
CA PRO A 77 3.60 -3.11 29.25
C PRO A 77 4.39 -2.51 30.42
N ALA A 78 5.69 -2.29 30.26
CA ALA A 78 6.52 -1.65 31.30
C ALA A 78 6.33 -0.11 31.34
N VAL A 79 5.65 0.48 30.36
CA VAL A 79 5.35 1.91 30.32
C VAL A 79 3.98 2.14 30.96
N GLU A 80 3.98 2.57 32.22
CA GLU A 80 2.77 2.70 33.06
C GLU A 80 2.18 4.13 33.09
N SER A 81 2.90 5.13 32.57
CA SER A 81 2.46 6.52 32.59
C SER A 81 2.78 7.24 31.28
N PHE A 82 1.93 8.21 30.95
CA PHE A 82 2.10 9.13 29.83
C PHE A 82 2.26 10.55 30.37
N GLU A 83 3.23 11.28 29.83
CA GLU A 83 3.42 12.70 30.07
C GLU A 83 3.54 13.40 28.70
N GLY A 84 2.53 14.18 28.34
CA GLY A 84 2.44 14.87 27.06
C GLY A 84 1.11 15.59 26.87
N THR A 85 1.05 16.49 25.90
CA THR A 85 -0.13 17.34 25.64
C THR A 85 -0.49 17.44 24.15
N HIS A 86 0.26 16.80 23.26
CA HIS A 86 0.14 16.91 21.81
C HIS A 86 -0.28 15.57 21.22
N LEU A 87 -1.57 15.25 21.34
CA LEU A 87 -2.12 13.96 20.89
C LEU A 87 -2.78 14.03 19.52
N VAL A 88 -3.39 15.16 19.19
CA VAL A 88 -4.14 15.35 17.95
C VAL A 88 -3.87 16.75 17.41
N PHE A 89 -3.42 16.83 16.16
CA PHE A 89 -3.41 18.07 15.40
C PHE A 89 -4.78 18.30 14.77
N VAL A 90 -5.28 19.53 14.85
CA VAL A 90 -6.55 19.93 14.22
C VAL A 90 -6.31 21.11 13.29
N GLY A 91 -6.76 21.01 12.05
CA GLY A 91 -6.71 22.08 11.05
C GLY A 91 -8.03 22.24 10.33
N ALA A 92 -8.42 23.47 9.98
CA ALA A 92 -9.66 23.76 9.27
C ALA A 92 -9.41 24.65 8.04
N GLY A 93 -10.23 24.47 7.00
CA GLY A 93 -10.15 25.25 5.76
C GLY A 93 -11.33 25.02 4.84
N SER A 94 -11.38 25.77 3.73
CA SER A 94 -12.49 25.73 2.76
C SER A 94 -12.30 24.71 1.63
N ASP A 95 -11.07 24.26 1.38
CA ASP A 95 -10.78 23.17 0.44
C ASP A 95 -10.31 21.91 1.20
N PRO A 96 -10.94 20.75 1.00
CA PRO A 96 -10.65 19.55 1.77
C PRO A 96 -9.26 18.98 1.46
N PHE A 97 -8.73 19.14 0.25
CA PHE A 97 -7.41 18.61 -0.10
C PHE A 97 -6.29 19.52 0.40
N GLU A 98 -6.46 20.84 0.30
CA GLU A 98 -5.51 21.81 0.83
C GLU A 98 -5.39 21.72 2.36
N VAL A 99 -6.52 21.59 3.08
CA VAL A 99 -6.47 21.46 4.55
C VAL A 99 -5.75 20.18 4.97
N ILE A 100 -5.93 19.06 4.25
CA ILE A 100 -5.21 17.81 4.50
C ILE A 100 -3.70 18.02 4.29
N THR A 101 -3.29 18.56 3.14
CA THR A 101 -1.88 18.80 2.83
C THR A 101 -1.22 19.76 3.82
N ASN A 102 -1.91 20.84 4.19
CA ASN A 102 -1.42 21.79 5.17
C ASN A 102 -1.31 21.18 6.57
N ALA A 103 -2.27 20.35 6.98
CA ALA A 103 -2.23 19.63 8.25
C ALA A 103 -1.02 18.67 8.31
N VAL A 104 -0.81 17.84 7.28
CA VAL A 104 0.34 16.91 7.27
C VAL A 104 1.67 17.68 7.24
N LYS A 105 1.78 18.78 6.48
CA LYS A 105 2.98 19.64 6.48
C LYS A 105 3.21 20.35 7.83
N ALA A 106 2.16 20.68 8.58
CA ALA A 106 2.29 21.23 9.93
C ALA A 106 2.79 20.16 10.91
N VAL A 107 2.21 18.95 10.86
CA VAL A 107 2.67 17.80 11.65
C VAL A 107 4.11 17.41 11.29
N GLU A 108 4.51 17.50 10.03
CA GLU A 108 5.90 17.29 9.59
C GLU A 108 6.87 18.26 10.27
N ARG A 109 6.53 19.55 10.32
CA ARG A 109 7.36 20.57 10.99
C ARG A 109 7.43 20.36 12.50
N HIS A 110 6.34 19.90 13.10
CA HIS A 110 6.26 19.64 14.54
C HIS A 110 7.07 18.40 14.94
N LEU A 111 6.84 17.26 14.27
CA LEU A 111 7.46 15.99 14.64
C LEU A 111 8.89 15.84 14.12
N GLN A 112 9.20 16.38 12.93
CA GLN A 112 10.53 16.29 12.27
C GLN A 112 11.08 14.87 12.05
N THR A 113 10.23 13.84 12.19
CA THR A 113 10.58 12.42 12.09
C THR A 113 10.22 11.78 10.76
N PHE A 114 9.42 12.45 9.92
CA PHE A 114 9.08 12.01 8.57
C PHE A 114 9.25 13.15 7.57
N SER A 115 9.00 12.87 6.30
CA SER A 115 8.93 13.92 5.27
C SER A 115 7.68 13.76 4.42
N HIS A 116 7.10 14.89 4.02
CA HIS A 116 5.98 14.92 3.09
C HIS A 116 6.38 14.32 1.72
N ARG A 117 5.45 13.67 1.01
CA ARG A 117 5.68 12.97 -0.27
C ARG A 117 6.50 13.80 -1.27
N GLU A 118 6.19 15.08 -1.38
CA GLU A 118 6.82 16.03 -2.33
C GLU A 118 8.33 16.21 -2.12
N LYS A 119 8.87 15.90 -0.94
CA LYS A 119 10.31 15.99 -0.65
C LYS A 119 11.08 14.70 -0.95
N LYS A 120 10.37 13.63 -1.34
CA LYS A 120 10.95 12.31 -1.53
C LYS A 120 11.27 12.07 -3.01
N LYS A 121 12.39 11.39 -3.26
CA LYS A 121 12.78 10.95 -4.60
C LYS A 121 11.82 9.84 -5.06
N MET A 122 11.06 10.09 -6.11
CA MET A 122 10.21 9.07 -6.72
C MET A 122 11.05 8.10 -7.57
N PRO A 123 10.89 6.78 -7.41
CA PRO A 123 11.56 5.81 -8.26
C PRO A 123 10.97 5.82 -9.67
N ASP A 124 11.83 5.73 -10.68
CA ASP A 124 11.45 5.68 -12.10
C ASP A 124 10.71 4.41 -12.47
N MET A 125 10.86 3.33 -11.69
CA MET A 125 10.09 2.08 -11.82
C MET A 125 8.58 2.34 -11.96
N LEU A 126 8.05 3.38 -11.30
CA LEU A 126 6.64 3.78 -11.38
C LEU A 126 6.16 4.08 -12.81
N ASN A 127 7.05 4.44 -13.74
CA ASN A 127 6.69 4.86 -15.09
C ASN A 127 6.66 3.71 -16.10
N TRP A 128 6.90 2.48 -15.64
CA TRP A 128 6.99 1.31 -16.49
C TRP A 128 5.93 0.28 -16.15
N PHE A 129 5.56 -0.55 -17.12
CA PHE A 129 4.75 -1.73 -16.87
C PHE A 129 5.58 -2.82 -16.19
N GLY A 130 5.00 -3.50 -15.19
CA GLY A 130 5.68 -4.57 -14.48
C GLY A 130 4.89 -5.85 -14.32
N TRP A 131 5.55 -6.82 -13.70
CA TRP A 131 4.97 -8.11 -13.34
C TRP A 131 5.43 -8.52 -11.94
N CYS A 132 4.49 -8.95 -11.10
CA CYS A 132 4.77 -9.54 -9.80
C CYS A 132 4.56 -11.05 -9.86
N THR A 133 5.42 -11.83 -9.22
CA THR A 133 5.34 -13.29 -9.28
C THR A 133 4.36 -13.91 -8.27
N TRP A 134 3.72 -13.10 -7.41
CA TRP A 134 2.93 -13.59 -6.27
C TRP A 134 1.72 -14.44 -6.69
N ASP A 135 0.68 -13.92 -7.32
CA ASP A 135 -0.45 -14.77 -7.74
C ASP A 135 -0.10 -15.73 -8.90
N ALA A 136 1.03 -15.48 -9.58
CA ALA A 136 1.51 -16.33 -10.65
C ALA A 136 1.99 -17.69 -10.10
N PHE A 137 2.70 -17.68 -8.97
CA PHE A 137 3.35 -18.88 -8.42
C PHE A 137 3.24 -19.05 -6.90
N TYR A 138 2.84 -18.00 -6.19
CA TYR A 138 2.98 -17.84 -4.75
C TYR A 138 4.40 -18.21 -4.31
N THR A 139 4.53 -18.95 -3.20
CA THR A 139 5.82 -19.41 -2.68
C THR A 139 6.50 -20.47 -3.56
N ASP A 140 5.86 -20.96 -4.62
CA ASP A 140 6.43 -21.93 -5.57
C ASP A 140 7.25 -21.27 -6.70
N VAL A 141 7.44 -19.94 -6.67
CA VAL A 141 8.25 -19.24 -7.68
C VAL A 141 9.65 -19.84 -7.84
N THR A 142 10.12 -19.97 -9.08
CA THR A 142 11.45 -20.50 -9.46
C THR A 142 12.12 -19.61 -10.50
N ALA A 143 13.45 -19.72 -10.63
CA ALA A 143 14.18 -19.04 -11.71
C ALA A 143 13.64 -19.38 -13.12
N GLU A 144 13.25 -20.63 -13.38
CA GLU A 144 12.65 -21.01 -14.66
C GLU A 144 11.25 -20.43 -14.85
N GLY A 145 10.42 -20.41 -13.80
CA GLY A 145 9.08 -19.81 -13.84
C GLY A 145 9.14 -18.31 -14.17
N VAL A 146 10.10 -17.57 -13.58
CA VAL A 146 10.33 -16.15 -13.92
C VAL A 146 10.68 -15.99 -15.39
N LYS A 147 11.62 -16.81 -15.91
CA LYS A 147 12.01 -16.76 -17.33
C LYS A 147 10.85 -17.10 -18.27
N GLU A 148 10.02 -18.07 -17.90
CA GLU A 148 8.84 -18.44 -18.67
C GLU A 148 7.81 -17.31 -18.72
N GLY A 149 7.53 -16.67 -17.58
CA GLY A 149 6.63 -15.53 -17.50
C GLY A 149 7.08 -14.38 -18.40
N LEU A 150 8.34 -13.95 -18.29
CA LEU A 150 8.88 -12.87 -19.13
C LEU A 150 8.78 -13.18 -20.63
N ARG A 151 9.18 -14.40 -21.05
CA ARG A 151 9.01 -14.86 -22.45
C ARG A 151 7.55 -14.86 -22.89
N SER A 152 6.61 -15.19 -22.00
CA SER A 152 5.19 -15.24 -22.34
C SER A 152 4.61 -13.84 -22.60
N PHE A 153 5.05 -12.81 -21.87
CA PHE A 153 4.67 -11.42 -22.12
C PHE A 153 5.25 -10.88 -23.43
N GLU A 154 6.52 -11.15 -23.70
CA GLU A 154 7.19 -10.75 -24.95
C GLU A 154 6.49 -11.31 -26.18
N LYS A 155 6.08 -12.58 -26.14
CA LYS A 155 5.32 -13.22 -27.22
C LYS A 155 4.00 -12.50 -27.54
N GLY A 156 3.37 -11.86 -26.56
CA GLY A 156 2.12 -11.12 -26.77
C GLY A 156 2.29 -9.63 -27.11
N GLY A 157 3.52 -9.14 -27.13
CA GLY A 157 3.86 -7.76 -27.49
C GLY A 157 3.72 -6.73 -26.35
N THR A 158 3.56 -7.17 -25.10
CA THR A 158 3.51 -6.29 -23.93
C THR A 158 4.50 -6.74 -22.87
N ALA A 159 5.78 -6.50 -23.13
CA ALA A 159 6.86 -6.93 -22.25
C ALA A 159 6.97 -6.04 -21.00
N PRO A 160 6.98 -6.59 -19.77
CA PRO A 160 7.26 -5.81 -18.57
C PRO A 160 8.69 -5.28 -18.60
N LYS A 161 8.88 -4.07 -18.07
CA LYS A 161 10.21 -3.47 -17.87
C LYS A 161 10.65 -3.51 -16.42
N PHE A 162 9.80 -3.98 -15.51
CA PHE A 162 10.24 -4.41 -14.19
C PHE A 162 9.57 -5.70 -13.74
N VAL A 163 10.25 -6.44 -12.87
CA VAL A 163 9.69 -7.64 -12.23
C VAL A 163 9.90 -7.56 -10.72
N ILE A 164 8.89 -7.98 -9.95
CA ILE A 164 9.00 -8.22 -8.52
C ILE A 164 9.03 -9.74 -8.33
N ILE A 165 10.19 -10.27 -7.91
CA ILE A 165 10.31 -11.65 -7.44
C ILE A 165 9.78 -11.66 -6.01
N ASP A 166 8.51 -12.02 -5.87
CA ASP A 166 7.78 -12.05 -4.61
C ASP A 166 8.16 -13.26 -3.74
N ASP A 167 7.49 -13.44 -2.59
CA ASP A 167 7.81 -14.46 -1.59
C ASP A 167 7.98 -15.86 -2.21
N GLY A 168 8.95 -16.61 -1.69
CA GLY A 168 9.33 -17.95 -2.13
C GLY A 168 10.79 -18.09 -2.55
N TRP A 169 11.54 -16.99 -2.72
CA TRP A 169 12.96 -17.04 -3.13
C TRP A 169 13.95 -17.17 -1.96
N GLN A 170 13.55 -16.76 -0.75
CA GLN A 170 14.44 -16.72 0.43
C GLN A 170 14.73 -18.11 1.02
N SER A 171 15.87 -18.23 1.71
CA SER A 171 16.25 -19.42 2.48
C SER A 171 15.56 -19.44 3.84
N VAL A 172 14.40 -20.11 3.89
CA VAL A 172 13.52 -20.13 5.07
C VAL A 172 13.13 -21.53 5.48
N SER A 173 12.92 -21.73 6.78
CA SER A 173 12.34 -22.97 7.30
C SER A 173 11.64 -22.73 8.63
N MET A 174 10.66 -23.56 8.94
CA MET A 174 10.04 -23.60 10.25
C MET A 174 10.98 -24.28 11.25
N ASP A 175 10.97 -23.81 12.50
CA ASP A 175 11.72 -24.47 13.56
C ASP A 175 11.07 -25.81 13.94
N PRO A 176 11.84 -26.80 14.44
CA PRO A 176 11.30 -28.14 14.76
C PRO A 176 10.13 -28.15 15.76
N ALA A 177 10.08 -27.18 16.67
CA ALA A 177 9.01 -27.02 17.66
C ALA A 177 7.86 -26.11 17.16
N GLY A 178 7.95 -25.58 15.94
CA GLY A 178 6.95 -24.70 15.36
C GLY A 178 5.69 -25.43 14.92
N SER A 179 4.57 -24.70 14.91
CA SER A 179 3.30 -25.16 14.36
C SER A 179 3.07 -24.49 13.00
N ALA A 180 2.95 -25.30 11.96
CA ALA A 180 2.74 -24.82 10.61
C ALA A 180 1.37 -24.15 10.48
N PHE A 181 1.34 -22.98 9.83
CA PHE A 181 0.13 -22.36 9.34
C PHE A 181 0.34 -22.09 7.86
N VAL A 182 -0.14 -22.99 7.00
CA VAL A 182 -0.03 -22.83 5.55
C VAL A 182 -1.31 -22.16 5.07
N SER A 183 -1.20 -20.89 4.67
CA SER A 183 -2.32 -20.16 4.05
C SER A 183 -2.71 -20.80 2.70
N ASP A 184 -3.90 -20.48 2.19
CA ASP A 184 -4.37 -20.92 0.86
C ASP A 184 -3.42 -20.53 -0.28
N ASN A 185 -2.54 -19.55 -0.04
CA ASN A 185 -1.50 -19.06 -0.95
C ASN A 185 -0.13 -19.70 -0.65
N ALA A 186 -0.09 -20.86 0.02
CA ALA A 186 1.12 -21.64 0.33
C ALA A 186 2.19 -20.97 1.20
N ALA A 187 1.98 -19.74 1.70
CA ALA A 187 2.87 -19.13 2.68
C ALA A 187 2.71 -19.81 4.05
N ASN A 188 3.83 -20.22 4.64
CA ASN A 188 3.88 -20.67 6.03
C ASN A 188 4.40 -19.54 6.92
N PHE A 189 3.50 -18.90 7.68
CA PHE A 189 3.83 -17.74 8.50
C PHE A 189 4.75 -18.06 9.70
N ALA A 190 4.94 -19.34 10.02
CA ALA A 190 5.87 -19.82 11.04
C ALA A 190 7.33 -19.96 10.56
N ASN A 191 7.59 -19.84 9.25
CA ASN A 191 8.95 -19.96 8.70
C ASN A 191 9.83 -18.78 9.14
N ARG A 192 11.12 -19.04 9.36
CA ARG A 192 12.14 -18.05 9.68
C ARG A 192 13.26 -18.03 8.65
N LEU A 193 13.82 -16.85 8.43
CA LEU A 193 15.03 -16.68 7.62
C LEU A 193 16.22 -17.31 8.34
N TYR A 194 16.93 -18.22 7.68
CA TYR A 194 18.15 -18.83 8.23
C TYR A 194 19.40 -18.51 7.40
N ASP A 195 19.24 -17.82 6.27
CA ASP A 195 20.34 -17.32 5.44
C ASP A 195 19.83 -16.12 4.62
N ILE A 196 20.64 -15.07 4.47
CA ILE A 196 20.28 -13.89 3.67
C ILE A 196 20.31 -14.17 2.16
N LYS A 197 20.98 -15.24 1.73
CA LYS A 197 21.01 -15.65 0.32
C LYS A 197 19.78 -16.46 -0.07
N GLU A 198 19.51 -16.49 -1.36
CA GLU A 198 18.43 -17.23 -1.97
C GLU A 198 18.49 -18.73 -1.70
N ASN A 199 17.34 -19.37 -1.78
CA ASN A 199 17.24 -20.81 -1.70
C ASN A 199 17.60 -21.50 -3.04
N HIS A 200 17.66 -22.82 -2.99
CA HIS A 200 18.00 -23.67 -4.14
C HIS A 200 17.18 -23.43 -5.43
N LYS A 201 15.97 -22.84 -5.38
CA LYS A 201 15.16 -22.58 -6.59
C LYS A 201 15.72 -21.47 -7.49
N PHE A 202 16.65 -20.67 -6.95
CA PHE A 202 17.29 -19.55 -7.64
C PHE A 202 18.80 -19.74 -7.83
N GLN A 203 19.32 -20.92 -7.50
CA GLN A 203 20.70 -21.31 -7.78
C GLN A 203 20.76 -22.10 -9.09
N LYS A 204 21.75 -21.83 -9.93
CA LYS A 204 21.93 -22.43 -11.26
C LYS A 204 21.90 -23.96 -11.25
N ASN A 205 22.54 -24.57 -10.26
CA ASN A 205 22.56 -26.03 -10.03
C ASN A 205 21.86 -26.41 -8.72
N GLY A 206 20.93 -25.58 -8.26
CA GLY A 206 20.36 -25.69 -6.93
C GLY A 206 19.64 -27.01 -6.67
N ARG A 207 19.90 -27.59 -5.50
CA ARG A 207 19.25 -28.81 -5.02
C ARG A 207 18.83 -28.58 -3.57
N LYS A 208 17.64 -29.05 -3.21
CA LYS A 208 17.14 -28.93 -1.84
C LYS A 208 18.15 -29.55 -0.86
N GLY A 209 18.55 -28.80 0.16
CA GLY A 209 19.52 -29.23 1.18
C GLY A 209 20.99 -29.04 0.78
N HIS A 210 21.29 -28.54 -0.42
CA HIS A 210 22.65 -28.17 -0.84
C HIS A 210 22.71 -26.69 -1.19
N ARG A 211 23.86 -26.06 -0.90
CA ARG A 211 24.11 -24.65 -1.21
C ARG A 211 25.24 -24.54 -2.21
N GLU A 212 24.99 -23.76 -3.26
CA GLU A 212 26.03 -23.27 -4.15
C GLU A 212 26.69 -22.04 -3.50
N GLU A 213 28.00 -22.10 -3.29
CA GLU A 213 28.73 -21.05 -2.56
C GLU A 213 29.17 -19.89 -3.47
N ASP A 214 29.37 -20.17 -4.77
CA ASP A 214 29.71 -19.15 -5.75
C ASP A 214 28.50 -18.22 -6.00
N PRO A 215 28.57 -16.93 -5.59
CA PRO A 215 27.46 -15.99 -5.78
C PRO A 215 27.08 -15.81 -7.25
N ALA A 216 28.01 -16.02 -8.19
CA ALA A 216 27.73 -15.93 -9.62
C ALA A 216 26.78 -17.03 -10.12
N ASN A 217 26.64 -18.12 -9.36
CA ASN A 217 25.69 -19.20 -9.62
C ASN A 217 24.43 -19.10 -8.75
N GLY A 218 24.32 -18.08 -7.90
CA GLY A 218 23.15 -17.77 -7.08
C GLY A 218 22.14 -16.86 -7.78
N LEU A 219 21.51 -15.96 -7.03
CA LEU A 219 20.53 -15.00 -7.56
C LEU A 219 21.11 -14.14 -8.70
N ALA A 220 22.41 -13.82 -8.65
CA ALA A 220 23.09 -13.04 -9.68
C ALA A 220 23.00 -13.68 -11.07
N HIS A 221 22.99 -15.03 -11.15
CA HIS A 221 22.89 -15.75 -12.41
C HIS A 221 21.60 -15.42 -13.14
N ILE A 222 20.47 -15.58 -12.46
CA ILE A 222 19.15 -15.38 -13.04
C ILE A 222 18.89 -13.91 -13.32
N VAL A 223 19.28 -12.99 -12.43
CA VAL A 223 19.10 -11.54 -12.63
C VAL A 223 19.89 -11.07 -13.86
N SER A 224 21.15 -11.51 -13.99
CA SER A 224 21.97 -11.20 -15.17
C SER A 224 21.38 -11.80 -16.45
N GLU A 225 20.86 -13.03 -16.39
CA GLU A 225 20.23 -13.70 -17.53
C GLU A 225 18.98 -12.96 -17.99
N ILE A 226 18.07 -12.59 -17.07
CA ILE A 226 16.82 -11.93 -17.45
C ILE A 226 17.04 -10.49 -17.92
N LYS A 227 17.95 -9.73 -17.30
CA LYS A 227 18.31 -8.38 -17.77
C LYS A 227 19.05 -8.39 -19.11
N GLY A 228 19.81 -9.45 -19.40
CA GLY A 228 20.53 -9.59 -20.67
C GLY A 228 19.66 -10.06 -21.83
N LYS A 229 18.60 -10.83 -21.56
CA LYS A 229 17.69 -11.39 -22.58
C LYS A 229 16.44 -10.55 -22.80
N HIS A 230 15.97 -9.88 -21.76
CA HIS A 230 14.76 -9.08 -21.78
C HIS A 230 15.14 -7.62 -21.57
N GLU A 231 14.37 -6.69 -22.13
CA GLU A 231 14.58 -5.25 -21.93
C GLU A 231 14.15 -4.77 -20.52
N LEU A 232 14.39 -5.58 -19.49
CA LEU A 232 14.10 -5.26 -18.10
C LEU A 232 15.01 -4.11 -17.62
N LYS A 233 14.38 -3.10 -17.03
CA LYS A 233 15.04 -1.98 -16.36
C LYS A 233 15.28 -2.27 -14.89
N TYR A 234 14.30 -2.88 -14.22
CA TYR A 234 14.32 -3.07 -12.77
C TYR A 234 13.96 -4.51 -12.37
N VAL A 235 14.69 -5.07 -11.42
CA VAL A 235 14.35 -6.30 -10.71
C VAL A 235 14.25 -5.97 -9.24
N TYR A 236 13.07 -6.15 -8.66
CA TYR A 236 12.84 -6.02 -7.23
C TYR A 236 12.65 -7.41 -6.61
N VAL A 237 12.98 -7.55 -5.33
CA VAL A 237 12.71 -8.78 -4.58
C VAL A 237 11.95 -8.49 -3.29
N TRP A 238 11.13 -9.44 -2.86
CA TRP A 238 10.35 -9.32 -1.64
C TRP A 238 11.13 -9.75 -0.39
N HIS A 239 10.92 -9.08 0.74
CA HIS A 239 11.22 -9.63 2.07
C HIS A 239 10.34 -8.98 3.13
N ALA A 240 10.16 -9.62 4.29
CA ALA A 240 9.49 -8.97 5.41
C ALA A 240 10.42 -7.99 6.14
N ILE A 241 9.86 -7.01 6.87
CA ILE A 241 10.64 -6.06 7.69
C ILE A 241 11.55 -6.79 8.68
N THR A 242 11.12 -7.93 9.23
CA THR A 242 11.88 -8.77 10.16
C THR A 242 12.69 -9.87 9.45
N GLY A 243 12.96 -9.73 8.15
CA GLY A 243 13.68 -10.69 7.33
C GLY A 243 12.76 -11.71 6.64
N TYR A 244 11.85 -12.34 7.39
CA TYR A 244 10.76 -13.16 6.87
C TYR A 244 9.55 -13.10 7.82
N TRP A 245 8.44 -13.77 7.51
CA TRP A 245 7.21 -13.79 8.32
C TRP A 245 7.44 -14.08 9.81
N GLY A 246 8.15 -15.17 10.14
CA GLY A 246 8.53 -15.53 11.52
C GLY A 246 9.81 -14.87 12.03
N GLY A 247 10.39 -13.94 11.26
CA GLY A 247 11.62 -13.23 11.60
C GLY A 247 12.91 -13.94 11.15
N VAL A 248 14.05 -13.50 11.71
CA VAL A 248 15.38 -14.11 11.54
C VAL A 248 15.58 -15.18 12.61
N ARG A 249 15.94 -16.40 12.21
CA ARG A 249 16.17 -17.51 13.14
C ARG A 249 17.27 -17.17 14.16
N PRO A 250 16.97 -17.19 15.48
CA PRO A 250 17.99 -17.03 16.51
C PRO A 250 19.06 -18.12 16.42
N GLY A 251 20.34 -17.72 16.47
CA GLY A 251 21.48 -18.64 16.46
C GLY A 251 21.69 -19.41 15.16
N ALA A 252 21.12 -18.95 14.03
CA ALA A 252 21.44 -19.52 12.73
C ALA A 252 22.91 -19.25 12.35
N ASP A 253 23.59 -20.28 11.83
CA ASP A 253 24.99 -20.23 11.43
C ASP A 253 25.25 -19.07 10.45
N GLY A 254 26.21 -18.21 10.78
CA GLY A 254 26.57 -17.04 9.96
C GLY A 254 25.60 -15.85 10.08
N MET A 255 24.62 -15.92 10.99
CA MET A 255 23.66 -14.85 11.29
C MET A 255 23.68 -14.44 12.77
N GLU A 256 24.58 -15.01 13.59
CA GLU A 256 24.65 -14.80 15.03
C GLU A 256 24.97 -13.35 15.41
N HIS A 257 25.72 -12.64 14.55
CA HIS A 257 26.10 -11.23 14.76
C HIS A 257 24.92 -10.27 14.70
N TYR A 258 23.79 -10.68 14.11
CA TYR A 258 22.54 -9.92 14.15
C TYR A 258 21.82 -10.02 15.51
N GLN A 259 22.24 -10.95 16.36
CA GLN A 259 21.72 -11.13 17.72
C GLN A 259 20.20 -11.26 17.77
N SER A 260 19.62 -11.97 16.79
CA SER A 260 18.18 -12.21 16.75
C SER A 260 17.72 -12.95 17.99
N LYS A 261 16.61 -12.50 18.58
CA LYS A 261 16.00 -13.08 19.78
C LYS A 261 14.53 -13.37 19.54
N MET A 262 14.03 -14.45 20.16
CA MET A 262 12.61 -14.75 20.09
C MET A 262 11.81 -13.72 20.89
N GLN A 263 10.77 -13.17 20.26
CA GLN A 263 9.83 -12.22 20.84
C GLN A 263 8.40 -12.69 20.53
N TYR A 264 7.43 -12.33 21.36
CA TYR A 264 6.04 -12.73 21.19
C TYR A 264 5.19 -11.47 20.97
N PRO A 265 4.80 -11.17 19.72
CA PRO A 265 4.00 -10.00 19.40
C PRO A 265 2.70 -9.94 20.20
N VAL A 266 2.38 -8.77 20.77
CA VAL A 266 1.12 -8.49 21.46
C VAL A 266 0.38 -7.36 20.74
N PRO A 267 -0.80 -7.62 20.14
CA PRO A 267 -1.51 -6.60 19.39
C PRO A 267 -2.19 -5.61 20.35
N SER A 268 -2.46 -4.39 19.89
CA SER A 268 -3.23 -3.43 20.68
C SER A 268 -4.68 -3.87 20.87
N PRO A 269 -5.33 -3.51 22.01
CA PRO A 269 -6.77 -3.64 22.16
C PRO A 269 -7.56 -3.00 21.01
N GLY A 270 -7.10 -1.85 20.49
CA GLY A 270 -7.72 -1.20 19.33
C GLY A 270 -7.71 -2.06 18.07
N VAL A 271 -6.57 -2.68 17.72
CA VAL A 271 -6.47 -3.60 16.57
C VAL A 271 -7.32 -4.86 16.79
N GLN A 272 -7.36 -5.40 18.01
CA GLN A 272 -8.19 -6.56 18.36
C GLN A 272 -9.71 -6.31 18.21
N LYS A 273 -10.15 -5.04 18.22
CA LYS A 273 -11.55 -4.70 17.93
C LYS A 273 -11.93 -4.90 16.46
N ASN A 274 -10.96 -5.04 15.56
CA ASN A 274 -11.17 -5.15 14.12
C ASN A 274 -10.96 -6.59 13.60
N GLU A 275 -10.87 -6.79 12.28
CA GLU A 275 -10.77 -8.12 11.64
C GLU A 275 -9.58 -8.93 12.19
N PRO A 276 -9.81 -10.14 12.72
CA PRO A 276 -8.73 -11.03 13.16
C PRO A 276 -7.78 -11.34 12.01
N CYS A 277 -6.49 -11.43 12.30
CA CYS A 277 -5.48 -11.74 11.31
C CYS A 277 -4.82 -13.08 11.63
N GLU A 278 -5.11 -14.10 10.83
CA GLU A 278 -4.56 -15.44 11.02
C GLU A 278 -3.04 -15.47 10.88
N ALA A 279 -2.49 -14.67 9.96
CA ALA A 279 -1.04 -14.50 9.82
C ALA A 279 -0.41 -13.95 11.10
N PHE A 280 -1.03 -12.93 11.72
CA PHE A 280 -0.57 -12.39 12.99
C PHE A 280 -0.64 -13.46 14.10
N ASN A 281 -1.75 -14.18 14.21
CA ASN A 281 -1.92 -15.21 15.23
C ASN A 281 -0.85 -16.31 15.10
N SER A 282 -0.58 -16.76 13.88
CA SER A 282 0.49 -17.75 13.62
C SER A 282 1.87 -17.24 14.07
N ILE A 283 2.20 -15.99 13.77
CA ILE A 283 3.46 -15.37 14.22
C ILE A 283 3.50 -15.24 15.74
N ALA A 284 2.39 -14.83 16.38
CA ALA A 284 2.29 -14.69 17.82
C ALA A 284 2.47 -16.03 18.54
N ASP A 285 1.82 -17.10 18.05
CA ASP A 285 1.88 -18.44 18.64
C ASP A 285 3.27 -19.07 18.50
N ASN A 286 3.93 -18.88 17.34
CA ASN A 286 5.26 -19.42 17.09
C ASN A 286 6.39 -18.55 17.67
N GLY A 287 6.10 -17.29 17.99
CA GLY A 287 7.08 -16.24 18.24
C GLY A 287 7.68 -15.67 16.95
N LEU A 288 8.37 -14.54 17.06
CA LEU A 288 9.08 -13.86 15.99
C LEU A 288 10.56 -13.70 16.37
N GLY A 289 11.46 -14.08 15.46
CA GLY A 289 12.88 -13.83 15.60
C GLY A 289 13.23 -12.38 15.27
N LEU A 290 13.28 -11.52 16.28
CA LEU A 290 13.54 -10.10 16.11
C LEU A 290 15.05 -9.85 16.16
N VAL A 291 15.61 -9.33 15.06
CA VAL A 291 17.00 -8.83 15.01
C VAL A 291 17.17 -7.77 16.10
N ASP A 292 18.32 -7.74 16.77
CA ASP A 292 18.57 -6.70 17.76
C ASP A 292 18.41 -5.32 17.10
N PRO A 293 17.58 -4.41 17.65
CA PRO A 293 17.33 -3.13 17.00
C PRO A 293 18.61 -2.30 16.74
N ASP A 294 19.68 -2.48 17.53
CA ASP A 294 21.00 -1.85 17.28
C ASP A 294 21.78 -2.49 16.12
N LYS A 295 21.37 -3.67 15.66
CA LYS A 295 21.94 -4.42 14.53
C LYS A 295 21.08 -4.39 13.28
N ALA A 296 19.88 -3.80 13.34
CA ALA A 296 18.94 -3.73 12.22
C ALA A 296 19.58 -3.13 10.95
N PHE A 297 20.38 -2.07 11.08
CA PHE A 297 21.08 -1.49 9.91
C PHE A 297 22.10 -2.46 9.31
N SER A 298 22.90 -3.14 10.14
CA SER A 298 23.86 -4.15 9.66
C SER A 298 23.14 -5.26 8.90
N PHE A 299 22.05 -5.79 9.47
CA PHE A 299 21.22 -6.81 8.82
C PHE A 299 20.71 -6.36 7.46
N TYR A 300 20.01 -5.21 7.38
CA TYR A 300 19.50 -4.73 6.10
C TYR A 300 20.61 -4.37 5.13
N ASN A 301 21.71 -3.78 5.60
CA ASN A 301 22.79 -3.39 4.72
C ASN A 301 23.51 -4.61 4.14
N GLU A 302 23.74 -5.67 4.92
CA GLU A 302 24.32 -6.93 4.41
C GLU A 302 23.37 -7.61 3.40
N LEU A 303 22.07 -7.71 3.73
CA LEU A 303 21.05 -8.25 2.82
C LEU A 303 20.97 -7.43 1.52
N HIS A 304 20.83 -6.11 1.59
CA HIS A 304 20.69 -5.25 0.42
C HIS A 304 21.99 -5.11 -0.37
N SER A 305 23.16 -5.15 0.28
CA SER A 305 24.45 -5.21 -0.44
C SER A 305 24.56 -6.49 -1.25
N TYR A 306 24.13 -7.62 -0.68
CA TYR A 306 24.09 -8.89 -1.40
C TYR A 306 23.16 -8.80 -2.63
N LEU A 307 21.92 -8.33 -2.43
CA LEU A 307 20.94 -8.17 -3.50
C LEU A 307 21.43 -7.21 -4.60
N ALA A 308 21.96 -6.05 -4.23
CA ALA A 308 22.53 -5.09 -5.18
C ALA A 308 23.71 -5.69 -5.95
N SER A 309 24.58 -6.48 -5.30
CA SER A 309 25.68 -7.19 -5.97
C SER A 309 25.20 -8.26 -6.95
N ALA A 310 24.01 -8.82 -6.73
CA ALA A 310 23.33 -9.72 -7.66
C ALA A 310 22.60 -8.97 -8.80
N GLY A 311 22.63 -7.65 -8.81
CA GLY A 311 22.00 -6.81 -9.82
C GLY A 311 20.52 -6.49 -9.55
N VAL A 312 20.02 -6.73 -8.33
CA VAL A 312 18.68 -6.29 -7.90
C VAL A 312 18.68 -4.77 -7.69
N ASP A 313 17.61 -4.11 -8.13
CA ASP A 313 17.51 -2.63 -8.14
C ASP A 313 16.66 -2.07 -6.99
N GLY A 314 15.94 -2.93 -6.27
CA GLY A 314 15.11 -2.53 -5.15
C GLY A 314 14.40 -3.69 -4.45
N VAL A 315 13.57 -3.36 -3.48
CA VAL A 315 12.86 -4.35 -2.65
C VAL A 315 11.38 -4.01 -2.44
N LYS A 316 10.54 -5.03 -2.29
CA LYS A 316 9.19 -4.89 -1.72
C LYS A 316 9.28 -5.37 -0.26
N VAL A 317 9.02 -4.48 0.70
CA VAL A 317 9.18 -4.77 2.13
C VAL A 317 7.84 -4.88 2.81
N ASP A 318 7.46 -6.10 3.17
CA ASP A 318 6.17 -6.45 3.76
C ASP A 318 6.21 -6.53 5.29
N VAL A 319 5.04 -6.78 5.88
CA VAL A 319 4.84 -7.07 7.31
C VAL A 319 5.33 -5.92 8.22
N GLN A 320 5.48 -4.70 7.70
CA GLN A 320 6.11 -3.59 8.45
C GLN A 320 5.38 -3.23 9.74
N ASN A 321 4.08 -3.44 9.77
CA ASN A 321 3.26 -3.15 10.93
C ASN A 321 3.54 -4.03 12.15
N ILE A 322 4.17 -5.19 12.01
CA ILE A 322 4.39 -6.12 13.12
C ILE A 322 5.20 -5.50 14.26
N LEU A 323 6.04 -4.51 13.94
CA LEU A 323 6.85 -3.78 14.90
C LEU A 323 6.00 -3.09 15.98
N GLU A 324 4.75 -2.72 15.69
CA GLU A 324 3.89 -2.08 16.69
C GLU A 324 3.51 -2.99 17.86
N ALA A 325 3.53 -4.30 17.61
CA ALA A 325 3.21 -5.35 18.57
C ALA A 325 4.45 -5.88 19.32
N LEU A 326 5.64 -5.34 19.01
CA LEU A 326 6.93 -5.80 19.53
C LEU A 326 7.61 -4.74 20.42
N GLY A 327 6.88 -3.69 20.84
CA GLY A 327 7.45 -2.57 21.59
C GLY A 327 7.99 -2.92 22.99
N GLY A 328 7.52 -4.02 23.57
CA GLY A 328 7.89 -4.49 24.91
C GLY A 328 9.39 -4.69 25.09
N GLY A 329 10.00 -4.02 26.08
CA GLY A 329 11.44 -4.11 26.33
C GLY A 329 12.32 -3.31 25.35
N HIS A 330 11.70 -2.60 24.41
CA HIS A 330 12.38 -1.75 23.43
C HIS A 330 12.04 -0.26 23.58
N GLY A 331 11.33 0.10 24.65
CA GLY A 331 10.93 1.48 24.95
C GLY A 331 9.69 1.94 24.20
N GLY A 332 8.83 1.00 23.80
CA GLY A 332 7.58 1.26 23.11
C GLY A 332 7.63 1.14 21.59
N ARG A 333 6.45 0.98 21.00
CA ARG A 333 6.23 0.77 19.56
C ARG A 333 6.84 1.87 18.71
N VAL A 334 6.69 3.12 19.13
CA VAL A 334 7.16 4.28 18.35
C VAL A 334 8.68 4.24 18.21
N ARG A 335 9.38 3.92 19.31
CA ARG A 335 10.84 3.88 19.33
C ARG A 335 11.37 2.71 18.49
N LEU A 336 10.78 1.53 18.63
CA LEU A 336 11.16 0.35 17.86
C LEU A 336 10.92 0.57 16.36
N SER A 337 9.71 0.95 15.97
CA SER A 337 9.33 1.21 14.58
C SER A 337 10.26 2.26 13.96
N ARG A 338 10.51 3.38 14.65
CA ARG A 338 11.41 4.43 14.14
C ARG A 338 12.83 3.94 13.90
N LYS A 339 13.37 3.12 14.82
CA LYS A 339 14.74 2.59 14.70
C LYS A 339 14.87 1.65 13.50
N TYR A 340 13.89 0.77 13.31
CA TYR A 340 13.81 -0.13 12.16
C TYR A 340 13.62 0.63 10.84
N GLN A 341 12.73 1.63 10.79
CA GLN A 341 12.54 2.47 9.60
C GLN A 341 13.80 3.26 9.23
N GLN A 342 14.51 3.83 10.21
CA GLN A 342 15.78 4.51 9.96
C GLN A 342 16.85 3.56 9.41
N ALA A 343 16.96 2.35 9.97
CA ALA A 343 17.88 1.32 9.49
C ALA A 343 17.54 0.89 8.05
N LEU A 344 16.25 0.67 7.77
CA LEU A 344 15.77 0.33 6.44
C LEU A 344 16.10 1.43 5.44
N GLU A 345 15.66 2.67 5.69
CA GLU A 345 15.90 3.83 4.79
C GLU A 345 17.39 4.09 4.55
N ALA A 346 18.25 3.88 5.56
CA ALA A 346 19.69 4.00 5.40
C ALA A 346 20.25 2.93 4.46
N SER A 347 19.82 1.67 4.61
CA SER A 347 20.28 0.59 3.74
C SER A 347 19.78 0.74 2.29
N ILE A 348 18.54 1.22 2.08
CA ILE A 348 18.00 1.50 0.75
C ILE A 348 18.83 2.57 0.07
N ALA A 349 19.09 3.69 0.76
CA ALA A 349 19.88 4.78 0.21
C ALA A 349 21.34 4.38 -0.09
N TRP A 350 21.88 3.40 0.65
CA TRP A 350 23.24 2.91 0.42
C TRP A 350 23.35 1.97 -0.78
N ASN A 351 22.34 1.12 -1.00
CA ASN A 351 22.44 0.01 -1.95
C ASN A 351 21.64 0.21 -3.24
N PHE A 352 20.59 1.04 -3.24
CA PHE A 352 19.69 1.21 -4.37
C PHE A 352 19.62 2.68 -4.81
N HIS A 353 20.19 2.97 -5.99
CA HIS A 353 20.37 4.34 -6.48
C HIS A 353 19.07 5.12 -6.71
N ASP A 354 17.96 4.42 -6.93
CA ASP A 354 16.69 5.03 -7.33
C ASP A 354 15.61 5.04 -6.25
N ASN A 355 16.02 4.95 -4.97
CA ASN A 355 15.07 4.80 -3.86
C ASN A 355 14.17 3.57 -4.08
N GLY A 356 14.80 2.46 -4.46
CA GLY A 356 14.15 1.24 -4.91
C GLY A 356 13.48 0.49 -3.76
N ILE A 357 12.30 0.95 -3.35
CA ILE A 357 11.51 0.31 -2.30
C ILE A 357 10.01 0.49 -2.54
N ILE A 358 9.24 -0.57 -2.27
CA ILE A 358 7.79 -0.52 -2.05
C ILE A 358 7.53 -0.88 -0.59
N CYS A 359 7.02 0.06 0.21
CA CYS A 359 6.60 -0.22 1.57
C CYS A 359 5.20 -0.86 1.59
N CYS A 360 5.07 -2.02 2.20
CA CYS A 360 3.86 -2.82 2.17
C CYS A 360 3.49 -3.29 3.59
N MET A 361 2.19 -3.43 3.84
CA MET A 361 1.63 -3.70 5.18
C MET A 361 2.13 -2.67 6.22
N SER A 362 2.23 -1.40 5.84
CA SER A 362 2.88 -0.34 6.61
C SER A 362 1.93 0.82 6.96
N HIS A 363 0.64 0.52 7.12
CA HIS A 363 -0.40 1.54 7.25
C HIS A 363 -0.48 2.19 8.65
N ASN A 364 0.24 1.72 9.69
CA ASN A 364 0.19 2.41 10.98
C ASN A 364 0.90 3.78 10.95
N THR A 365 0.46 4.68 11.82
CA THR A 365 1.08 6.00 11.96
C THR A 365 2.48 5.94 12.59
N ASP A 366 2.84 4.85 13.28
CA ASP A 366 4.22 4.63 13.76
C ASP A 366 5.22 4.64 12.60
N ASN A 367 4.89 3.94 11.51
CA ASN A 367 5.69 3.88 10.29
C ASN A 367 5.56 5.18 9.47
N LEU A 368 4.34 5.67 9.23
CA LEU A 368 4.11 6.86 8.40
C LEU A 368 4.83 8.11 8.96
N TYR A 369 4.72 8.35 10.27
CA TYR A 369 5.40 9.47 10.93
C TYR A 369 6.88 9.19 11.24
N SER A 370 7.45 8.07 10.78
CA SER A 370 8.88 7.76 10.91
C SER A 370 9.61 7.64 9.56
N SER A 371 8.93 7.82 8.42
CA SER A 371 9.54 7.66 7.09
C SER A 371 9.94 8.99 6.44
N LYS A 372 11.25 9.21 6.27
CA LYS A 372 11.82 10.40 5.65
C LYS A 372 12.10 10.24 4.15
N ARG A 373 12.43 9.03 3.70
CA ARG A 373 12.97 8.79 2.35
C ARG A 373 12.13 7.84 1.51
N ASN A 374 11.58 6.77 2.09
CA ASN A 374 10.80 5.79 1.35
C ASN A 374 9.62 6.45 0.64
N ALA A 375 9.51 6.26 -0.67
CA ALA A 375 8.63 7.07 -1.51
C ALA A 375 7.40 6.33 -2.05
N VAL A 376 7.30 5.00 -1.90
CA VAL A 376 6.17 4.21 -2.40
C VAL A 376 5.57 3.40 -1.27
N VAL A 377 4.24 3.43 -1.15
CA VAL A 377 3.49 2.66 -0.14
C VAL A 377 2.33 1.94 -0.80
N ARG A 378 2.17 0.63 -0.55
CA ARG A 378 0.92 -0.06 -0.90
C ARG A 378 -0.22 0.59 -0.14
N ALA A 379 -1.32 0.88 -0.83
CA ALA A 379 -2.45 1.63 -0.27
C ALA A 379 -3.74 0.81 -0.11
N SER A 380 -3.66 -0.50 -0.28
CA SER A 380 -4.79 -1.43 -0.18
C SER A 380 -4.37 -2.74 0.48
N ASP A 381 -5.38 -3.48 0.91
CA ASP A 381 -5.26 -4.93 1.09
C ASP A 381 -4.99 -5.61 -0.25
N ASP A 382 -4.59 -6.88 -0.19
CA ASP A 382 -4.21 -7.63 -1.38
C ASP A 382 -5.36 -7.73 -2.39
N PHE A 383 -5.01 -7.78 -3.66
CA PHE A 383 -5.91 -8.26 -4.69
C PHE A 383 -6.22 -9.74 -4.45
N TRP A 384 -7.47 -10.05 -4.07
CA TRP A 384 -7.91 -11.43 -3.81
C TRP A 384 -8.70 -11.98 -5.01
N PRO A 385 -8.05 -12.66 -5.99
CA PRO A 385 -8.69 -13.10 -7.24
C PRO A 385 -9.86 -14.07 -7.05
N ARG A 386 -9.98 -14.69 -5.86
CA ARG A 386 -11.02 -15.68 -5.55
C ARG A 386 -12.06 -15.17 -4.56
N ASP A 387 -11.93 -13.93 -4.08
CA ASP A 387 -12.92 -13.31 -3.19
C ASP A 387 -13.68 -12.21 -3.95
N PRO A 388 -14.89 -12.50 -4.45
CA PRO A 388 -15.67 -11.52 -5.20
C PRO A 388 -16.00 -10.25 -4.39
N ALA A 389 -16.11 -10.35 -3.06
CA ALA A 389 -16.40 -9.20 -2.20
C ALA A 389 -15.25 -8.17 -2.21
N SER A 390 -14.03 -8.63 -2.47
CA SER A 390 -12.83 -7.80 -2.36
C SER A 390 -12.71 -6.74 -3.47
N HIS A 391 -13.24 -6.96 -4.67
CA HIS A 391 -12.88 -6.14 -5.84
C HIS A 391 -13.41 -4.70 -5.79
N THR A 392 -14.70 -4.50 -5.51
CA THR A 392 -15.27 -3.15 -5.40
C THR A 392 -14.76 -2.46 -4.13
N ILE A 393 -14.62 -3.21 -3.03
CA ILE A 393 -14.03 -2.73 -1.78
C ILE A 393 -12.58 -2.28 -1.98
N HIS A 394 -11.79 -3.00 -2.77
CA HIS A 394 -10.39 -2.69 -3.05
C HIS A 394 -10.28 -1.33 -3.75
N ILE A 395 -11.06 -1.08 -4.81
CA ILE A 395 -11.01 0.22 -5.52
C ILE A 395 -11.50 1.37 -4.65
N ALA A 396 -12.55 1.17 -3.85
CA ALA A 396 -12.98 2.17 -2.88
C ALA A 396 -11.89 2.42 -1.82
N SER A 397 -11.35 1.36 -1.20
CA SER A 397 -10.34 1.46 -0.15
C SER A 397 -9.06 2.13 -0.62
N VAL A 398 -8.53 1.74 -1.79
CA VAL A 398 -7.28 2.31 -2.29
C VAL A 398 -7.42 3.81 -2.62
N ALA A 399 -8.56 4.23 -3.18
CA ALA A 399 -8.83 5.63 -3.48
C ALA A 399 -8.94 6.48 -2.20
N TYR A 400 -9.70 6.01 -1.20
CA TYR A 400 -9.85 6.74 0.06
C TYR A 400 -8.58 6.70 0.92
N ASN A 401 -7.88 5.58 0.99
CA ASN A 401 -6.59 5.51 1.68
C ASN A 401 -5.56 6.46 1.04
N THR A 402 -5.61 6.64 -0.28
CA THR A 402 -4.75 7.59 -1.03
C THR A 402 -4.95 9.05 -0.59
N VAL A 403 -6.12 9.41 -0.04
CA VAL A 403 -6.35 10.74 0.54
C VAL A 403 -5.36 11.03 1.67
N PHE A 404 -5.11 10.04 2.53
CA PHE A 404 -4.20 10.17 3.67
C PHE A 404 -2.78 9.70 3.34
N LEU A 405 -2.61 8.46 2.88
CA LEU A 405 -1.31 7.86 2.56
C LEU A 405 -0.56 8.63 1.47
N GLY A 406 -1.30 9.23 0.54
CA GLY A 406 -0.72 10.07 -0.50
C GLY A 406 0.09 11.23 0.05
N GLU A 407 -0.21 11.77 1.23
CA GLU A 407 0.59 12.87 1.80
C GLU A 407 1.98 12.41 2.27
N PHE A 408 2.20 11.10 2.45
CA PHE A 408 3.47 10.54 2.95
C PHE A 408 4.30 9.90 1.83
N MET A 409 3.67 9.18 0.91
CA MET A 409 4.32 8.39 -0.15
C MET A 409 3.41 8.31 -1.38
N GLN A 410 3.96 7.93 -2.53
CA GLN A 410 3.20 7.57 -3.72
C GLN A 410 2.45 6.24 -3.46
N PRO A 411 1.12 6.24 -3.53
CA PRO A 411 0.35 5.02 -3.39
C PRO A 411 0.61 4.04 -4.53
N ASP A 412 0.94 2.82 -4.17
CA ASP A 412 0.88 1.62 -4.99
C ASP A 412 -0.51 0.98 -4.81
N TRP A 413 -1.19 0.71 -5.92
CA TRP A 413 -2.58 0.21 -5.94
C TRP A 413 -2.66 -1.31 -6.09
N ASP A 414 -1.54 -1.98 -5.87
CA ASP A 414 -1.38 -3.42 -6.00
C ASP A 414 -1.50 -3.93 -7.44
N MET A 415 -0.95 -5.13 -7.65
CA MET A 415 -1.17 -5.93 -8.84
C MET A 415 -2.66 -6.24 -9.05
N PHE A 416 -2.95 -6.72 -10.25
CA PHE A 416 -4.23 -7.31 -10.60
C PHE A 416 -4.01 -8.39 -11.66
N HIS A 417 -5.06 -9.14 -11.98
CA HIS A 417 -5.03 -10.09 -13.09
C HIS A 417 -5.63 -9.44 -14.34
N SER A 418 -4.93 -9.53 -15.48
CA SER A 418 -5.47 -9.09 -16.77
C SER A 418 -6.53 -10.07 -17.28
N VAL A 419 -6.45 -11.35 -16.92
CA VAL A 419 -7.48 -12.37 -17.21
C VAL A 419 -8.34 -12.58 -15.96
N HIS A 420 -9.34 -11.71 -15.78
CA HIS A 420 -10.26 -11.77 -14.65
C HIS A 420 -11.60 -11.09 -14.99
N PRO A 421 -12.76 -11.54 -14.45
CA PRO A 421 -14.05 -10.86 -14.69
C PRO A 421 -14.05 -9.36 -14.33
N MET A 422 -13.25 -8.96 -13.35
CA MET A 422 -13.07 -7.56 -12.92
C MET A 422 -11.80 -6.91 -13.50
N ALA A 423 -11.16 -7.48 -14.52
CA ALA A 423 -9.88 -6.98 -15.04
C ALA A 423 -9.98 -5.57 -15.61
N GLU A 424 -10.98 -5.28 -16.45
CA GLU A 424 -11.18 -3.92 -17.00
C GLU A 424 -11.47 -2.89 -15.90
N TYR A 425 -12.22 -3.30 -14.85
CA TYR A 425 -12.51 -2.46 -13.68
C TYR A 425 -11.23 -2.07 -12.94
N HIS A 426 -10.36 -3.05 -12.65
CA HIS A 426 -9.08 -2.81 -11.99
C HIS A 426 -8.10 -2.02 -12.87
N ALA A 427 -8.05 -2.31 -14.17
CA ALA A 427 -7.24 -1.60 -15.16
C ALA A 427 -7.61 -0.12 -15.27
N ALA A 428 -8.92 0.19 -15.38
CA ALA A 428 -9.41 1.56 -15.44
C ALA A 428 -9.06 2.36 -14.18
N ALA A 429 -9.15 1.75 -13.00
CA ALA A 429 -8.77 2.37 -11.74
C ALA A 429 -7.27 2.72 -11.71
N ARG A 430 -6.40 1.82 -12.16
CA ARG A 430 -4.94 2.03 -12.19
C ARG A 430 -4.52 3.05 -13.26
N ALA A 431 -5.25 3.15 -14.36
CA ALA A 431 -5.04 4.19 -15.37
C ALA A 431 -5.22 5.62 -14.82
N VAL A 432 -6.11 5.82 -13.84
CA VAL A 432 -6.32 7.13 -13.18
C VAL A 432 -5.60 7.26 -11.83
N GLY A 433 -5.12 6.17 -11.23
CA GLY A 433 -4.57 6.14 -9.87
C GLY A 433 -3.22 6.85 -9.70
N GLY A 434 -2.49 7.12 -10.78
CA GLY A 434 -1.14 7.71 -10.73
C GLY A 434 -0.08 6.81 -10.07
N CYS A 435 -0.38 5.52 -9.98
CA CYS A 435 0.43 4.46 -9.38
C CYS A 435 1.23 3.67 -10.42
N ALA A 436 2.09 2.75 -9.98
CA ALA A 436 2.66 1.74 -10.87
C ALA A 436 1.56 0.84 -11.42
N ILE A 437 1.75 0.31 -12.62
CA ILE A 437 0.86 -0.68 -13.23
C ILE A 437 1.65 -1.96 -13.43
N TYR A 438 1.28 -2.99 -12.68
CA TYR A 438 1.83 -4.32 -12.85
C TYR A 438 0.75 -5.37 -12.63
N VAL A 439 0.89 -6.50 -13.31
CA VAL A 439 -0.02 -7.63 -13.17
C VAL A 439 0.65 -8.77 -12.42
N SER A 440 -0.14 -9.76 -12.01
CA SER A 440 0.38 -10.99 -11.41
C SER A 440 -0.13 -12.25 -12.13
N ASP A 441 -0.39 -12.12 -13.43
CA ASP A 441 -0.87 -13.19 -14.29
C ASP A 441 0.10 -14.38 -14.33
N LYS A 442 -0.47 -15.59 -14.42
CA LYS A 442 0.29 -16.81 -14.68
C LYS A 442 0.88 -16.78 -16.09
N PRO A 443 2.08 -17.32 -16.33
CA PRO A 443 2.63 -17.44 -17.67
C PRO A 443 1.62 -18.04 -18.67
N GLY A 444 1.45 -17.37 -19.81
CA GLY A 444 0.51 -17.77 -20.85
C GLY A 444 -0.96 -17.40 -20.62
N ASN A 445 -1.32 -16.79 -19.49
CA ASN A 445 -2.69 -16.38 -19.17
C ASN A 445 -2.80 -14.85 -19.08
N HIS A 446 -2.60 -14.19 -20.22
CA HIS A 446 -2.57 -12.74 -20.32
C HIS A 446 -3.64 -12.23 -21.28
N ASP A 447 -4.35 -11.16 -20.90
CA ASP A 447 -5.20 -10.40 -21.80
C ASP A 447 -4.38 -9.25 -22.42
N PHE A 448 -3.73 -9.53 -23.54
CA PHE A 448 -2.90 -8.53 -24.22
C PHE A 448 -3.71 -7.37 -24.81
N ASP A 449 -4.99 -7.57 -25.12
CA ASP A 449 -5.83 -6.51 -25.65
C ASP A 449 -6.16 -5.49 -24.55
N LEU A 450 -6.44 -5.96 -23.34
CA LEU A 450 -6.53 -5.08 -22.16
C LEU A 450 -5.20 -4.42 -21.83
N LEU A 451 -4.10 -5.17 -21.79
CA LEU A 451 -2.79 -4.63 -21.43
C LEU A 451 -2.33 -3.53 -22.39
N ARG A 452 -2.58 -3.65 -23.70
CA ARG A 452 -2.27 -2.60 -24.69
C ARG A 452 -3.08 -1.32 -24.51
N LYS A 453 -4.16 -1.32 -23.71
CA LYS A 453 -4.87 -0.08 -23.32
C LYS A 453 -4.11 0.72 -22.25
N LEU A 454 -3.22 0.06 -21.49
CA LEU A 454 -2.46 0.66 -20.39
C LEU A 454 -0.98 0.91 -20.71
N VAL A 455 -0.40 0.08 -21.58
CA VAL A 455 1.03 -0.02 -21.80
C VAL A 455 1.39 0.39 -23.23
N LEU A 456 2.35 1.31 -23.36
CA LEU A 456 2.87 1.74 -24.66
C LEU A 456 3.81 0.70 -25.26
N PRO A 457 4.08 0.74 -26.59
CA PRO A 457 4.95 -0.25 -27.24
C PRO A 457 6.36 -0.37 -26.66
N ASP A 458 6.88 0.69 -26.04
CA ASP A 458 8.18 0.69 -25.36
C ASP A 458 8.11 0.19 -23.90
N GLY A 459 6.94 -0.28 -23.44
CA GLY A 459 6.69 -0.74 -22.08
C GLY A 459 6.50 0.36 -21.04
N SER A 460 6.55 1.64 -21.43
CA SER A 460 6.19 2.74 -20.53
C SER A 460 4.68 2.81 -20.33
N ILE A 461 4.25 3.46 -19.25
CA ILE A 461 2.84 3.72 -18.96
C ILE A 461 2.54 5.22 -18.94
N LEU A 462 1.29 5.58 -19.25
CA LEU A 462 0.79 6.96 -19.16
C LEU A 462 0.37 7.30 -17.73
N ARG A 463 1.29 7.16 -16.77
CA ARG A 463 1.02 7.39 -15.36
C ARG A 463 0.61 8.84 -15.10
N ALA A 464 -0.51 9.02 -14.42
CA ALA A 464 -0.94 10.33 -13.95
C ALA A 464 0.00 10.91 -12.88
N LYS A 465 0.07 12.25 -12.77
CA LYS A 465 1.08 12.98 -11.98
C LYS A 465 0.86 12.92 -10.47
N LEU A 466 -0.40 12.89 -10.02
CA LEU A 466 -0.75 12.93 -8.59
C LEU A 466 -1.16 11.54 -8.11
N PRO A 467 -1.24 11.29 -6.80
CA PRO A 467 -2.02 10.17 -6.30
C PRO A 467 -3.52 10.35 -6.62
N GLY A 468 -4.15 9.34 -7.21
CA GLY A 468 -5.57 9.38 -7.57
C GLY A 468 -6.48 9.40 -6.33
N ARG A 469 -7.37 10.38 -6.24
CA ARG A 469 -8.24 10.59 -5.06
C ARG A 469 -9.71 10.67 -5.46
N PRO A 470 -10.65 10.36 -4.54
CA PRO A 470 -12.05 10.70 -4.74
C PRO A 470 -12.20 12.18 -5.09
N THR A 471 -13.15 12.52 -5.95
CA THR A 471 -13.52 13.93 -6.18
C THR A 471 -14.13 14.53 -4.92
N GLY A 472 -14.07 15.86 -4.79
CA GLY A 472 -14.54 16.54 -3.57
C GLY A 472 -15.98 16.16 -3.19
N ASP A 473 -16.88 16.05 -4.18
CA ASP A 473 -18.28 15.67 -3.98
C ASP A 473 -18.49 14.18 -3.64
N CYS A 474 -17.47 13.34 -3.82
CA CYS A 474 -17.50 11.94 -3.40
C CYS A 474 -17.00 11.76 -1.95
N LEU A 475 -16.16 12.65 -1.41
CA LEU A 475 -15.40 12.45 -0.16
C LEU A 475 -16.22 12.02 1.06
N PHE A 476 -17.48 12.45 1.15
CA PHE A 476 -18.37 12.19 2.29
C PHE A 476 -19.52 11.22 1.96
N SER A 477 -19.57 10.71 0.73
CA SER A 477 -20.58 9.78 0.25
C SER A 477 -20.08 8.34 0.34
N ASP A 478 -20.95 7.37 0.63
CA ASP A 478 -20.55 5.95 0.69
C ASP A 478 -20.77 5.24 -0.66
N PRO A 479 -19.75 5.11 -1.52
CA PRO A 479 -19.94 4.55 -2.87
C PRO A 479 -20.14 3.03 -2.86
N ALA A 480 -20.00 2.39 -1.70
CA ALA A 480 -20.03 0.93 -1.59
C ALA A 480 -21.38 0.40 -1.07
N ARG A 481 -22.16 1.23 -0.38
CA ARG A 481 -23.32 0.77 0.41
C ARG A 481 -24.59 1.61 0.27
N ASP A 482 -24.52 2.83 -0.24
CA ASP A 482 -25.68 3.74 -0.20
C ASP A 482 -26.68 3.56 -1.36
N GLY A 483 -26.37 2.68 -2.31
CA GLY A 483 -27.21 2.35 -3.46
C GLY A 483 -27.38 3.48 -4.48
N LYS A 484 -26.62 4.58 -4.39
CA LYS A 484 -26.83 5.76 -5.25
C LYS A 484 -25.56 6.51 -5.64
N SER A 485 -24.49 6.42 -4.86
CA SER A 485 -23.27 7.19 -5.09
C SER A 485 -22.31 6.48 -6.02
N ILE A 486 -21.82 7.22 -7.01
CA ILE A 486 -20.68 6.85 -7.85
C ILE A 486 -19.40 7.24 -7.14
N LEU A 487 -18.38 6.38 -7.19
CA LEU A 487 -17.01 6.79 -6.86
C LEU A 487 -16.37 7.42 -8.10
N LYS A 488 -16.10 8.72 -8.05
CA LYS A 488 -15.27 9.39 -9.05
C LYS A 488 -13.87 9.58 -8.50
N ILE A 489 -12.86 9.15 -9.25
CA ILE A 489 -11.45 9.31 -8.92
C ILE A 489 -10.85 10.28 -9.92
N TRP A 490 -10.18 11.33 -9.45
CA TRP A 490 -9.56 12.33 -10.32
C TRP A 490 -8.04 12.33 -10.23
N ASN A 491 -7.41 12.80 -11.30
CA ASN A 491 -5.97 13.01 -11.39
C ASN A 491 -5.61 14.03 -12.50
N LEU A 492 -4.32 14.33 -12.66
CA LEU A 492 -3.77 15.16 -13.73
C LEU A 492 -2.76 14.38 -14.57
N ASN A 493 -2.70 14.65 -15.87
CA ASN A 493 -1.57 14.26 -16.71
C ASN A 493 -0.75 15.52 -17.11
N ALA A 494 0.10 15.40 -18.13
CA ALA A 494 0.91 16.53 -18.63
C ALA A 494 0.09 17.70 -19.20
N HIS A 495 -1.13 17.45 -19.67
CA HIS A 495 -1.91 18.33 -20.53
C HIS A 495 -3.38 18.51 -20.11
N SER A 496 -3.94 17.64 -19.28
CA SER A 496 -5.36 17.63 -18.93
C SER A 496 -5.65 17.01 -17.56
N GLY A 497 -6.89 17.14 -17.10
CA GLY A 497 -7.45 16.32 -16.03
C GLY A 497 -7.92 14.95 -16.56
N VAL A 498 -7.97 13.97 -15.67
CA VAL A 498 -8.51 12.62 -15.92
C VAL A 498 -9.45 12.25 -14.79
N ILE A 499 -10.62 11.68 -15.10
CA ILE A 499 -11.57 11.16 -14.13
C ILE A 499 -11.96 9.74 -14.51
N GLY A 500 -11.84 8.81 -13.57
CA GLY A 500 -12.48 7.49 -13.63
C GLY A 500 -13.75 7.50 -12.78
N ALA A 501 -14.82 6.87 -13.25
CA ALA A 501 -16.09 6.75 -12.54
C ALA A 501 -16.45 5.27 -12.36
N PHE A 502 -16.74 4.87 -11.13
CA PHE A 502 -16.86 3.48 -10.72
C PHE A 502 -18.16 3.25 -9.93
N ASN A 503 -18.88 2.19 -10.30
CA ASN A 503 -19.88 1.58 -9.43
C ASN A 503 -19.14 0.67 -8.44
N CYS A 504 -19.18 1.02 -7.15
CA CYS A 504 -18.54 0.23 -6.09
C CYS A 504 -19.58 -0.47 -5.20
N GLN A 505 -20.87 -0.42 -5.55
CA GLN A 505 -21.97 -0.91 -4.73
C GLN A 505 -21.91 -2.45 -4.59
N GLY A 506 -22.60 -2.98 -3.58
CA GLY A 506 -22.85 -4.41 -3.43
C GLY A 506 -21.92 -5.16 -2.49
N ALA A 507 -20.72 -4.65 -2.22
CA ALA A 507 -19.82 -5.20 -1.20
C ALA A 507 -19.25 -4.11 -0.29
N GLY A 508 -19.01 -4.45 0.98
CA GLY A 508 -18.45 -3.52 1.95
C GLY A 508 -17.88 -4.23 3.19
N TRP A 509 -16.99 -3.55 3.91
CA TRP A 509 -16.54 -4.05 5.22
C TRP A 509 -17.67 -3.94 6.26
N CYS A 510 -17.99 -5.06 6.91
CA CYS A 510 -18.99 -5.15 7.95
C CYS A 510 -18.38 -4.95 9.33
N ARG A 511 -18.85 -3.94 10.08
CA ARG A 511 -18.36 -3.63 11.43
C ARG A 511 -18.66 -4.74 12.44
N GLU A 512 -19.85 -5.34 12.38
CA GLU A 512 -20.27 -6.38 13.32
C GLU A 512 -19.57 -7.71 13.04
N GLY A 513 -19.57 -8.13 11.77
CA GLY A 513 -18.93 -9.37 11.32
C GLY A 513 -17.41 -9.27 11.18
N LYS A 514 -16.85 -8.05 11.25
CA LYS A 514 -15.42 -7.72 11.10
C LYS A 514 -14.77 -8.37 9.88
N LYS A 515 -15.46 -8.32 8.75
CA LYS A 515 -15.01 -8.91 7.49
C LYS A 515 -15.68 -8.22 6.31
N ASN A 516 -15.09 -8.40 5.13
CA ASN A 516 -15.73 -8.02 3.88
C ASN A 516 -16.94 -8.93 3.60
N VAL A 517 -18.05 -8.32 3.18
CA VAL A 517 -19.28 -9.05 2.82
C VAL A 517 -19.90 -8.48 1.56
N ILE A 518 -20.45 -9.37 0.74
CA ILE A 518 -21.42 -9.01 -0.30
C ILE A 518 -22.77 -8.86 0.41
N HIS A 519 -23.33 -7.66 0.35
CA HIS A 519 -24.63 -7.33 0.94
C HIS A 519 -25.70 -7.12 -0.13
N ASP A 520 -25.28 -6.91 -1.39
CA ASP A 520 -26.13 -6.98 -2.57
C ASP A 520 -25.34 -7.62 -3.72
N VAL A 521 -25.85 -8.75 -4.24
CA VAL A 521 -25.20 -9.54 -5.29
C VAL A 521 -25.45 -8.98 -6.69
N GLN A 522 -26.44 -8.11 -6.84
CA GLN A 522 -26.82 -7.49 -8.11
C GLN A 522 -27.16 -6.01 -7.84
N PRO A 523 -26.15 -5.22 -7.45
CA PRO A 523 -26.37 -3.79 -7.23
C PRO A 523 -27.00 -3.18 -8.49
N GLY A 524 -27.99 -2.31 -8.28
CA GLY A 524 -28.66 -1.64 -9.39
C GLY A 524 -27.77 -0.63 -10.10
N THR A 525 -28.15 -0.30 -11.34
CA THR A 525 -27.54 0.78 -12.12
C THR A 525 -27.59 2.09 -11.34
N ILE A 526 -26.45 2.77 -11.23
CA ILE A 526 -26.34 4.10 -10.62
C ILE A 526 -26.08 5.17 -11.67
N THR A 527 -26.67 6.34 -11.46
CA THR A 527 -26.49 7.49 -12.35
C THR A 527 -25.92 8.66 -11.58
N GLY A 528 -24.87 9.26 -12.13
CA GLY A 528 -24.23 10.44 -11.58
C GLY A 528 -23.72 11.34 -12.69
N ALA A 529 -22.77 12.21 -12.36
CA ALA A 529 -22.19 13.04 -13.37
C ALA A 529 -20.81 13.58 -13.05
N VAL A 530 -20.11 13.93 -14.11
CA VAL A 530 -18.76 14.49 -14.11
C VAL A 530 -18.78 15.94 -14.57
N ARG A 531 -17.99 16.79 -13.92
CA ARG A 531 -17.82 18.22 -14.23
C ARG A 531 -16.33 18.57 -14.28
N GLY A 532 -15.95 19.64 -14.98
CA GLY A 532 -14.55 20.12 -14.99
C GLY A 532 -14.00 20.40 -13.58
N ARG A 533 -14.82 20.99 -12.71
CA ARG A 533 -14.49 21.28 -11.30
C ARG A 533 -14.27 20.03 -10.42
N ASP A 534 -14.64 18.85 -10.90
CA ASP A 534 -14.36 17.60 -10.17
C ASP A 534 -12.86 17.28 -10.18
N VAL A 535 -12.09 17.90 -11.09
CA VAL A 535 -10.62 17.89 -11.09
C VAL A 535 -10.13 19.13 -10.33
N SER A 536 -9.88 19.00 -9.02
CA SER A 536 -9.58 20.13 -8.13
C SER A 536 -8.40 20.99 -8.58
N ARG A 537 -7.40 20.40 -9.25
CA ARG A 537 -6.17 21.09 -9.68
C ARG A 537 -6.09 21.34 -11.19
N LEU A 538 -7.23 21.39 -11.88
CA LEU A 538 -7.26 21.53 -13.35
C LEU A 538 -6.58 22.81 -13.86
N LEU A 539 -6.63 23.91 -13.09
CA LEU A 539 -5.94 25.18 -13.38
C LEU A 539 -4.44 25.00 -13.66
N GLU A 540 -3.79 24.02 -13.03
CA GLU A 540 -2.34 23.79 -13.17
C GLU A 540 -1.92 23.28 -14.54
N VAL A 541 -2.86 22.75 -15.32
CA VAL A 541 -2.61 22.23 -16.68
C VAL A 541 -3.39 22.96 -17.76
N ALA A 542 -4.36 23.80 -17.39
CA ALA A 542 -5.19 24.57 -18.31
C ALA A 542 -4.48 25.80 -18.91
N GLY A 543 -3.40 26.27 -18.29
CA GLY A 543 -2.62 27.44 -18.73
C GLY A 543 -3.20 28.78 -18.26
N ASP A 544 -2.41 29.85 -18.43
CA ASP A 544 -2.79 31.20 -18.01
C ASP A 544 -4.01 31.73 -18.79
N GLY A 545 -4.97 32.33 -18.08
CA GLY A 545 -6.16 32.91 -18.69
C GLY A 545 -7.31 31.92 -18.95
N TRP A 546 -7.21 30.67 -18.45
CA TRP A 546 -8.34 29.74 -18.45
C TRP A 546 -9.54 30.35 -17.70
N ASN A 547 -10.69 30.39 -18.37
CA ASN A 547 -11.92 31.01 -17.89
C ASN A 547 -12.90 30.01 -17.24
N GLY A 548 -12.50 28.74 -17.09
CA GLY A 548 -13.34 27.67 -16.54
C GLY A 548 -13.96 26.74 -17.60
N ASP A 549 -13.87 27.06 -18.89
CA ASP A 549 -14.47 26.26 -19.96
C ASP A 549 -13.71 24.94 -20.17
N VAL A 550 -14.43 23.83 -20.24
CA VAL A 550 -13.82 22.50 -20.46
C VAL A 550 -14.47 21.78 -21.64
N VAL A 551 -13.65 21.00 -22.36
CA VAL A 551 -14.12 19.94 -23.25
C VAL A 551 -13.98 18.62 -22.52
N VAL A 552 -15.08 17.90 -22.32
CA VAL A 552 -15.05 16.56 -21.72
C VAL A 552 -15.13 15.52 -22.83
N TYR A 553 -14.16 14.61 -22.86
CA TYR A 553 -14.17 13.46 -23.73
C TYR A 553 -14.51 12.20 -22.92
N SER A 554 -15.56 11.47 -23.32
CA SER A 554 -15.88 10.16 -22.76
C SER A 554 -15.33 9.07 -23.66
N HIS A 555 -14.41 8.25 -23.12
CA HIS A 555 -13.83 7.12 -23.84
C HIS A 555 -14.90 6.10 -24.27
N VAL A 556 -15.83 5.78 -23.37
CA VAL A 556 -16.91 4.81 -23.63
C VAL A 556 -17.90 5.34 -24.67
N ALA A 557 -18.24 6.63 -24.61
CA ALA A 557 -19.20 7.22 -25.56
C ALA A 557 -18.58 7.62 -26.90
N GLY A 558 -17.24 7.69 -26.98
CA GLY A 558 -16.51 8.16 -28.17
C GLY A 558 -16.88 9.60 -28.59
N LYS A 559 -17.27 10.45 -27.62
CA LYS A 559 -17.82 11.78 -27.87
C LYS A 559 -17.13 12.84 -27.02
N ALA A 560 -16.93 14.01 -27.63
CA ALA A 560 -16.50 15.23 -26.95
C ALA A 560 -17.69 16.18 -26.78
N SER A 561 -17.81 16.80 -25.62
CA SER A 561 -18.78 17.86 -25.34
C SER A 561 -18.05 19.12 -24.86
N PHE A 562 -18.30 20.26 -25.50
CA PHE A 562 -17.81 21.57 -25.08
C PHE A 562 -18.73 22.15 -24.00
N ASN A 563 -18.18 22.76 -22.94
CA ASN A 563 -19.04 23.32 -21.91
C ASN A 563 -18.48 24.52 -21.14
N GLN A 564 -19.37 25.51 -20.97
CA GLN A 564 -19.26 26.64 -20.03
C GLN A 564 -19.73 26.29 -18.61
N ASN A 565 -20.45 25.16 -18.37
CA ASN A 565 -20.82 24.74 -16.99
C ASN A 565 -21.40 23.32 -16.76
N GLN A 566 -21.67 22.46 -17.75
CA GLN A 566 -22.58 21.31 -17.51
C GLN A 566 -22.02 19.88 -17.69
N ARG A 567 -21.86 19.23 -16.54
CA ARG A 567 -22.38 17.89 -16.20
C ARG A 567 -22.48 16.87 -17.36
N VAL A 568 -21.47 16.02 -17.53
CA VAL A 568 -21.59 14.78 -18.31
C VAL A 568 -22.27 13.72 -17.46
N VAL A 569 -23.46 13.28 -17.85
CA VAL A 569 -24.17 12.19 -17.15
C VAL A 569 -23.46 10.88 -17.40
N VAL A 570 -23.19 10.15 -16.32
CA VAL A 570 -22.58 8.82 -16.36
C VAL A 570 -23.58 7.84 -15.76
N ILE A 571 -23.85 6.77 -16.50
CA ILE A 571 -24.69 5.64 -16.08
C ILE A 571 -23.76 4.45 -15.96
N LEU A 572 -23.72 3.83 -14.79
CA LEU A 572 -22.86 2.69 -14.49
C LEU A 572 -23.72 1.55 -14.00
N ASP A 573 -23.61 0.41 -14.68
CA ASP A 573 -24.26 -0.85 -14.31
C ASP A 573 -23.52 -1.55 -13.17
#